data_AF-A0A150RRU4-F1
#
_entry.id   AF-A0A150RRU4-F1
#
_cell.length_a   1.000
_cell.length_b   1.000
_cell.length_c   1.000
_cell.angle_alpha   90.00
_cell.angle_beta   90.00
_cell.angle_gamma   90.00
#
_symmetry.space_group_name_H-M   'P 1'
#
loop_
_entity.id
_entity.type
_entity.pdbx_description
1 polymer ?
#
loop_
_entity_poly.entity_id
_entity_poly.type
_entity_poly.pdbx_seq_one_letter_code
_entity_poly.pdbx_strand_id
1 'polypeptide(L)'
;MLNNNLLHVYAADRRTPRRRLATLVALTALSLSACVGESNGSSSGGSEGGAGGTDVTAGTGGSISQSSSQSGPSSASSGVGVGVGGGDGEGGGTPSHPFDHCVEGYRPHPTDSSPEMKDGPADFFPPGNNDPNIVDTTVQPEVLKWMYDHSWQDAHVEWHAIRGCSVPGGGGLSRVNICSFTQLVPEDQNCQTPGDGYQFLVFHRHMIQALKQLWPNHSEQFTGFPKFPTSAADVPPQWRSAWKDWDAAALQAGKIGDEIDKPENLARFPDEGTLGFWLQCNVGQMLRGATNMPWVGLHFVLHAKWARPGNTTHGVNNTSANIDNYMFWKLHGWIDNVWEKYRLAKGLLPTDQKLKDDLVAQCREMDTEIKIIQEKLDPGDVPDPNEPLPVESGFFHERVRPILESATNLCTGCHAEVGANAKLTLGGHVSSRKIVDGLVNKPSTGGGQYKLVVPGDPDHSWLYLKASGRAETAGCQQSSTALCITGVMPPSTGGPTVSPAQLEVLRQWILDGAEGPP
;
A
#
# COMPACT_ATOMS: atom_id res chain seq x y z
N MET A 1 -63.58 -18.64 -5.91
CA MET A 1 -63.87 -19.89 -5.15
C MET A 1 -62.56 -20.67 -5.01
N LEU A 2 -62.51 -21.59 -4.05
CA LEU A 2 -61.38 -22.47 -3.66
C LEU A 2 -60.29 -21.85 -2.74
N ASN A 3 -60.35 -22.33 -1.50
CA ASN A 3 -59.28 -22.74 -0.59
C ASN A 3 -58.14 -21.77 -0.22
N ASN A 4 -58.06 -21.45 1.07
CA ASN A 4 -57.00 -22.01 1.90
C ASN A 4 -57.43 -22.16 3.36
N ASN A 5 -57.03 -23.28 3.98
CA ASN A 5 -57.40 -23.64 5.35
C ASN A 5 -56.28 -23.32 6.34
N LEU A 6 -56.67 -23.07 7.59
CA LEU A 6 -55.80 -22.85 8.74
C LEU A 6 -54.87 -24.03 9.01
N LEU A 7 -53.70 -23.77 9.59
CA LEU A 7 -53.13 -24.61 10.64
C LEU A 7 -52.22 -23.80 11.59
N HIS A 8 -52.53 -23.86 12.89
CA HIS A 8 -51.67 -23.36 13.96
C HIS A 8 -50.41 -24.23 14.12
N VAL A 9 -49.31 -23.64 14.54
CA VAL A 9 -48.17 -24.36 15.13
C VAL A 9 -48.00 -23.91 16.58
N TYR A 10 -47.95 -24.90 17.48
CA TYR A 10 -47.78 -24.72 18.93
C TYR A 10 -46.30 -24.54 19.29
N ALA A 11 -46.05 -23.80 20.37
CA ALA A 11 -44.71 -23.68 20.94
C ALA A 11 -44.25 -24.99 21.63
N ALA A 12 -42.95 -25.29 21.53
CA ALA A 12 -42.31 -26.36 22.29
C ALA A 12 -41.02 -25.84 22.93
N ASP A 13 -41.05 -25.63 24.25
CA ASP A 13 -39.87 -25.35 25.07
C ASP A 13 -39.06 -26.64 25.29
N ARG A 14 -37.75 -26.61 25.03
CA ARG A 14 -36.79 -27.61 25.50
C ARG A 14 -35.46 -26.98 25.89
N ARG A 15 -35.26 -26.84 27.19
CA ARG A 15 -33.95 -26.61 27.81
C ARG A 15 -33.13 -27.91 27.84
N THR A 16 -31.89 -27.86 27.38
CA THR A 16 -30.81 -28.80 27.75
C THR A 16 -29.43 -28.12 27.54
N PRO A 17 -28.35 -28.58 28.21
CA PRO A 17 -27.33 -27.65 28.71
C PRO A 17 -26.17 -27.33 27.76
N ARG A 18 -25.67 -26.09 27.87
CA ARG A 18 -24.37 -25.65 27.33
C ARG A 18 -23.21 -26.43 27.96
N ARG A 19 -22.59 -27.35 27.21
CA ARG A 19 -21.17 -27.75 27.34
C ARG A 19 -20.72 -28.42 26.04
N ARG A 20 -19.50 -28.09 25.58
CA ARG A 20 -18.85 -28.54 24.33
C ARG A 20 -19.37 -27.88 23.03
N LEU A 21 -19.04 -26.60 22.82
CA LEU A 21 -18.91 -26.02 21.47
C LEU A 21 -17.92 -24.84 21.52
N ALA A 22 -16.62 -25.15 21.59
CA ALA A 22 -15.54 -24.15 21.73
C ALA A 22 -14.20 -24.63 21.14
N THR A 23 -14.23 -25.49 20.10
CA THR A 23 -13.02 -26.18 19.60
C THR A 23 -13.10 -26.49 18.09
N LEU A 24 -13.76 -25.63 17.30
CA LEU A 24 -13.95 -25.86 15.86
C LEU A 24 -13.75 -24.63 14.97
N VAL A 25 -13.24 -23.51 15.50
CA VAL A 25 -13.00 -22.26 14.73
C VAL A 25 -11.51 -21.94 14.57
N ALA A 26 -10.62 -22.69 15.24
CA ALA A 26 -9.16 -22.49 15.16
C ALA A 26 -8.44 -23.38 14.12
N LEU A 27 -9.15 -24.26 13.39
CA LEU A 27 -8.52 -25.24 12.50
C LEU A 27 -8.32 -24.79 11.05
N THR A 28 -9.05 -23.78 10.57
CA THR A 28 -8.96 -23.27 9.19
C THR A 28 -7.77 -22.34 8.94
N ALA A 29 -7.10 -21.86 9.99
CA ALA A 29 -5.83 -21.12 9.88
C ALA A 29 -4.59 -22.03 10.04
N LEU A 30 -4.78 -23.34 10.19
CA LEU A 30 -3.73 -24.34 10.47
C LEU A 30 -3.64 -25.44 9.38
N SER A 31 -4.38 -25.29 8.29
CA SER A 31 -4.61 -26.36 7.30
C SER A 31 -3.50 -26.56 6.26
N LEU A 32 -2.37 -25.85 6.36
CA LEU A 32 -1.25 -25.90 5.40
C LEU A 32 0.01 -26.61 5.91
N SER A 33 0.00 -27.18 7.11
CA SER A 33 1.17 -27.86 7.72
C SER A 33 0.90 -29.32 8.09
N ALA A 34 0.69 -30.18 7.08
CA ALA A 34 0.60 -31.63 7.28
C ALA A 34 1.00 -32.45 6.03
N CYS A 35 2.29 -32.47 5.68
CA CYS A 35 2.90 -33.47 4.79
C CYS A 35 4.41 -33.61 5.07
N VAL A 36 4.76 -34.25 6.20
CA VAL A 36 6.11 -34.81 6.41
C VAL A 36 5.96 -36.32 6.46
N GLY A 37 6.51 -37.01 5.47
CA GLY A 37 6.60 -38.47 5.46
C GLY A 37 7.74 -38.93 6.36
N GLU A 38 7.43 -39.72 7.38
CA GLU A 38 8.45 -40.41 8.18
C GLU A 38 9.16 -41.47 7.31
N SER A 39 10.49 -41.45 7.29
CA SER A 39 11.27 -42.61 6.86
C SER A 39 12.49 -42.80 7.78
N ASN A 40 12.49 -43.94 8.48
CA ASN A 40 13.56 -44.36 9.37
C ASN A 40 14.87 -44.62 8.61
N GLY A 41 16.01 -44.17 9.14
CA GLY A 41 17.33 -44.49 8.63
C GLY A 41 18.43 -44.24 9.66
N SER A 42 18.86 -45.29 10.37
CA SER A 42 19.93 -45.23 11.38
C SER A 42 21.23 -45.83 10.85
N SER A 43 22.36 -45.10 10.96
CA SER A 43 23.70 -45.72 11.10
C SER A 43 24.81 -44.72 11.52
N SER A 44 25.20 -44.80 12.79
CA SER A 44 26.57 -44.75 13.35
C SER A 44 27.79 -44.22 12.56
N GLY A 45 28.63 -43.44 13.26
CA GLY A 45 30.08 -43.25 13.03
C GLY A 45 30.50 -41.81 12.67
N GLY A 46 31.62 -41.25 13.12
CA GLY A 46 32.65 -41.75 14.06
C GLY A 46 34.02 -41.10 13.83
N SER A 47 34.48 -40.27 14.79
CA SER A 47 35.87 -39.85 15.06
C SER A 47 36.64 -38.90 14.10
N GLU A 48 37.15 -37.83 14.75
CA GLU A 48 38.54 -37.31 14.74
C GLU A 48 39.33 -37.00 13.44
N GLY A 49 39.88 -35.77 13.41
CA GLY A 49 41.33 -35.59 13.19
C GLY A 49 41.77 -34.72 12.00
N GLY A 50 42.88 -33.98 12.19
CA GLY A 50 43.80 -33.65 11.10
C GLY A 50 44.04 -32.15 10.83
N ALA A 51 45.12 -31.62 11.39
CA ALA A 51 45.67 -30.30 11.04
C ALA A 51 46.24 -30.24 9.60
N GLY A 52 46.34 -29.03 9.05
CA GLY A 52 47.08 -28.76 7.81
C GLY A 52 47.02 -27.29 7.41
N GLY A 53 48.04 -26.51 7.78
CA GLY A 53 48.22 -25.13 7.32
C GLY A 53 49.50 -24.97 6.50
N THR A 54 49.56 -23.93 5.67
CA THR A 54 50.80 -23.36 5.15
C THR A 54 50.68 -21.85 4.98
N ASP A 55 51.81 -21.19 5.20
CA ASP A 55 52.05 -19.74 5.32
C ASP A 55 52.15 -18.98 3.98
N VAL A 56 52.71 -17.75 4.07
CA VAL A 56 53.24 -16.83 3.03
C VAL A 56 52.19 -16.01 2.26
N THR A 57 52.28 -14.68 2.10
CA THR A 57 53.45 -13.77 2.21
C THR A 57 53.05 -12.35 2.68
N ALA A 58 53.96 -11.65 3.37
CA ALA A 58 53.80 -10.24 3.75
C ALA A 58 54.11 -9.27 2.58
N GLY A 59 53.48 -8.09 2.61
CA GLY A 59 53.79 -6.97 1.70
C GLY A 59 53.62 -5.62 2.41
N THR A 60 54.72 -4.90 2.63
CA THR A 60 54.77 -3.64 3.39
C THR A 60 55.12 -2.47 2.48
N GLY A 61 54.44 -1.32 2.65
CA GLY A 61 54.96 -0.01 2.23
C GLY A 61 53.95 0.91 1.53
N GLY A 62 53.83 2.16 1.99
CA GLY A 62 53.02 3.17 1.27
C GLY A 62 52.55 4.37 2.10
N SER A 63 53.45 5.31 2.39
CA SER A 63 53.13 6.66 2.91
C SER A 63 53.99 7.68 2.14
N ILE A 64 53.68 8.98 2.04
CA ILE A 64 52.76 9.87 2.76
C ILE A 64 52.20 10.90 1.75
N SER A 65 51.00 11.47 1.93
CA SER A 65 50.75 12.88 1.49
C SER A 65 49.61 13.57 2.26
N GLN A 66 49.93 14.73 2.83
CA GLN A 66 49.00 15.65 3.48
C GLN A 66 48.54 16.72 2.48
N SER A 67 47.32 17.23 2.63
CA SER A 67 46.99 18.58 2.17
C SER A 67 46.00 19.24 3.14
N SER A 68 46.50 20.20 3.91
CA SER A 68 45.72 21.01 4.85
C SER A 68 45.43 22.39 4.28
N SER A 69 44.17 22.82 4.30
CA SER A 69 43.79 24.24 4.18
C SER A 69 42.46 24.44 4.92
N GLN A 70 42.50 24.88 6.17
CA GLN A 70 42.49 26.28 6.62
C GLN A 70 41.07 26.88 6.75
N SER A 71 40.72 27.18 7.99
CA SER A 71 39.49 27.83 8.44
C SER A 71 39.51 29.35 8.28
N GLY A 72 38.36 29.97 7.98
CA GLY A 72 38.14 31.42 8.09
C GLY A 72 36.63 31.75 8.14
N PRO A 73 36.16 32.78 8.89
CA PRO A 73 34.82 32.72 9.48
C PRO A 73 33.84 33.85 9.10
N SER A 74 32.58 33.62 9.47
CA SER A 74 31.56 34.59 9.91
C SER A 74 31.11 35.73 8.98
N SER A 75 29.80 35.78 8.73
CA SER A 75 28.97 36.96 9.08
C SER A 75 27.48 36.63 8.99
N ALA A 76 26.70 37.19 9.92
CA ALA A 76 25.24 37.22 9.86
C ALA A 76 24.78 38.62 9.44
N SER A 77 23.72 38.71 8.64
CA SER A 77 23.05 39.99 8.39
C SER A 77 21.53 39.82 8.30
N SER A 78 20.82 40.33 9.29
CA SER A 78 19.39 40.60 9.20
C SER A 78 19.14 41.75 8.22
N GLY A 79 18.15 41.63 7.34
CA GLY A 79 17.78 42.68 6.39
C GLY A 79 16.26 42.70 6.17
N VAL A 80 15.63 43.83 6.50
CA VAL A 80 14.18 44.04 6.37
C VAL A 80 13.84 44.43 4.92
N GLY A 81 12.63 44.08 4.47
CA GLY A 81 12.25 44.12 3.06
C GLY A 81 12.10 45.52 2.43
N VAL A 82 12.10 45.51 1.10
CA VAL A 82 11.60 46.58 0.23
C VAL A 82 10.75 45.93 -0.85
N GLY A 83 9.51 46.39 -1.01
CA GLY A 83 8.60 45.90 -2.06
C GLY A 83 8.62 46.78 -3.31
N VAL A 84 8.89 46.15 -4.46
CA VAL A 84 8.60 46.59 -5.83
C VAL A 84 8.40 45.27 -6.61
N GLY A 85 7.40 45.03 -7.44
CA GLY A 85 6.42 45.91 -8.06
C GLY A 85 6.41 45.67 -9.57
N GLY A 86 5.44 44.88 -10.06
CA GLY A 86 5.08 44.76 -11.49
C GLY A 86 6.13 44.15 -12.43
N GLY A 87 5.89 42.93 -12.90
CA GLY A 87 6.67 42.32 -13.97
C GLY A 87 6.04 41.02 -14.44
N ASP A 88 5.13 41.11 -15.42
CA ASP A 88 4.56 39.95 -16.11
C ASP A 88 5.68 39.21 -16.84
N GLY A 89 6.15 38.12 -16.23
CA GLY A 89 7.02 37.14 -16.85
C GLY A 89 6.23 35.87 -17.10
N GLU A 90 5.96 35.56 -18.36
CA GLU A 90 5.58 34.21 -18.78
C GLU A 90 6.72 33.25 -18.43
N GLY A 91 6.68 32.75 -17.20
CA GLY A 91 7.54 31.69 -16.73
C GLY A 91 7.21 30.43 -17.52
N GLY A 92 7.98 30.18 -18.58
CA GLY A 92 8.02 28.91 -19.29
C GLY A 92 8.52 27.80 -18.36
N GLY A 93 7.65 27.37 -17.45
CA GLY A 93 7.79 26.10 -16.77
C GLY A 93 7.83 25.02 -17.83
N THR A 94 8.91 24.24 -17.85
CA THR A 94 8.95 22.95 -18.55
C THR A 94 7.65 22.21 -18.27
N PRO A 95 6.93 21.71 -19.29
CA PRO A 95 5.65 21.06 -19.08
C PRO A 95 5.85 19.94 -18.07
N SER A 96 5.21 20.08 -16.89
CA SER A 96 5.27 19.06 -15.86
C SER A 96 4.72 17.79 -16.49
N HIS A 97 5.52 16.72 -16.45
CA HIS A 97 5.09 15.39 -16.85
C HIS A 97 3.80 15.00 -16.11
N PRO A 98 3.05 14.01 -16.64
CA PRO A 98 1.94 13.43 -15.90
C PRO A 98 2.35 13.03 -14.48
N PHE A 99 1.44 13.29 -13.54
CA PHE A 99 1.60 13.01 -12.13
C PHE A 99 1.51 11.51 -11.87
N ASP A 100 2.65 10.83 -12.01
CA ASP A 100 2.83 9.44 -11.60
C ASP A 100 3.04 9.41 -10.08
N HIS A 101 1.99 9.03 -9.35
CA HIS A 101 2.02 9.00 -7.88
C HIS A 101 2.97 7.92 -7.32
N CYS A 102 3.37 6.92 -8.10
CA CYS A 102 4.40 5.97 -7.69
C CYS A 102 5.80 6.62 -7.70
N VAL A 103 6.02 7.62 -8.56
CA VAL A 103 7.30 8.35 -8.70
C VAL A 103 7.31 9.63 -7.86
N GLU A 104 6.21 10.39 -7.85
CA GLU A 104 6.07 11.68 -7.17
C GLU A 104 5.50 11.57 -5.74
N GLY A 105 4.98 10.39 -5.37
CA GLY A 105 4.27 10.14 -4.11
C GLY A 105 2.79 10.52 -4.18
N TYR A 106 2.03 10.13 -3.16
CA TYR A 106 0.62 10.53 -3.02
C TYR A 106 0.49 11.98 -2.57
N ARG A 107 -0.58 12.65 -3.00
CA ARG A 107 -0.97 13.96 -2.46
C ARG A 107 -1.76 13.75 -1.16
N PRO A 108 -1.67 14.66 -0.17
CA PRO A 108 -2.47 14.56 1.05
C PRO A 108 -3.96 14.44 0.73
N HIS A 109 -4.61 13.45 1.33
CA HIS A 109 -6.03 13.20 1.19
C HIS A 109 -6.83 14.33 1.88
N PRO A 110 -7.97 14.78 1.36
CA PRO A 110 -8.72 15.91 1.95
C PRO A 110 -9.09 15.74 3.44
N THR A 111 -9.19 14.49 3.93
CA THR A 111 -9.47 14.22 5.35
C THR A 111 -8.27 14.38 6.29
N ASP A 112 -7.05 14.53 5.78
CA ASP A 112 -5.86 14.82 6.60
C ASP A 112 -5.92 16.20 7.29
N SER A 113 -6.73 17.12 6.76
CA SER A 113 -7.06 18.39 7.43
C SER A 113 -8.40 18.38 8.17
N SER A 114 -9.07 17.23 8.28
CA SER A 114 -10.39 17.14 8.91
C SER A 114 -10.28 17.28 10.43
N PRO A 115 -11.10 18.12 11.10
CA PRO A 115 -11.15 18.17 12.56
C PRO A 115 -11.78 16.92 13.19
N GLU A 116 -12.36 16.02 12.39
CA GLU A 116 -12.92 14.75 12.84
C GLU A 116 -11.84 13.65 12.95
N MET A 117 -10.78 13.78 12.15
CA MET A 117 -9.63 12.89 12.06
C MET A 117 -8.71 13.02 13.29
N LYS A 118 -8.14 11.90 13.76
CA LYS A 118 -7.41 11.81 15.04
C LYS A 118 -6.19 10.91 14.95
N ASP A 119 -5.21 11.19 15.80
CA ASP A 119 -4.07 10.29 16.02
C ASP A 119 -4.47 9.08 16.88
N GLY A 120 -3.70 7.99 16.76
CA GLY A 120 -3.94 6.76 17.50
C GLY A 120 -5.03 5.86 16.89
N PRO A 121 -5.40 4.78 17.61
CA PRO A 121 -6.38 3.80 17.14
C PRO A 121 -7.82 4.32 17.23
N ALA A 122 -8.68 3.83 16.32
CA ALA A 122 -10.12 3.85 16.50
C ALA A 122 -10.59 2.54 17.15
N ASP A 123 -11.45 2.62 18.17
CA ASP A 123 -12.02 1.46 18.84
C ASP A 123 -13.07 0.78 17.95
N PHE A 124 -12.91 -0.52 17.69
CA PHE A 124 -13.85 -1.33 16.92
C PHE A 124 -14.56 -2.38 17.78
N PHE A 125 -15.89 -2.45 17.62
CA PHE A 125 -16.78 -3.36 18.32
C PHE A 125 -17.63 -4.16 17.33
N PRO A 126 -17.87 -5.47 17.51
CA PRO A 126 -18.77 -6.22 16.64
C PRO A 126 -20.19 -5.66 16.71
N PRO A 127 -20.97 -5.70 15.60
CA PRO A 127 -22.34 -5.20 15.58
C PRO A 127 -23.20 -5.76 16.74
N GLY A 128 -23.69 -4.85 17.59
CA GLY A 128 -24.51 -5.19 18.75
C GLY A 128 -23.76 -5.65 20.00
N ASN A 129 -22.42 -5.55 20.06
CA ASN A 129 -21.65 -5.93 21.24
C ASN A 129 -20.56 -4.91 21.61
N ASN A 130 -20.85 -4.09 22.62
CA ASN A 130 -19.96 -3.02 23.11
C ASN A 130 -19.13 -3.44 24.34
N ASP A 131 -18.85 -4.73 24.54
CA ASP A 131 -18.04 -5.21 25.68
C ASP A 131 -16.57 -4.75 25.51
N PRO A 132 -16.02 -3.92 26.42
CA PRO A 132 -14.64 -3.43 26.32
C PRO A 132 -13.59 -4.54 26.43
N ASN A 133 -13.95 -5.76 26.86
CA ASN A 133 -13.04 -6.90 26.88
C ASN A 133 -12.83 -7.54 25.49
N ILE A 134 -13.67 -7.20 24.50
CA ILE A 134 -13.53 -7.66 23.11
C ILE A 134 -13.24 -6.54 22.12
N VAL A 135 -13.01 -5.30 22.59
CA VAL A 135 -12.63 -4.18 21.71
C VAL A 135 -11.42 -4.56 20.86
N ASP A 136 -11.47 -4.30 19.57
CA ASP A 136 -10.31 -4.37 18.67
C ASP A 136 -9.99 -2.94 18.22
N THR A 137 -8.92 -2.72 17.46
CA THR A 137 -8.52 -1.37 17.02
C THR A 137 -8.28 -1.31 15.53
N THR A 138 -8.95 -0.39 14.84
CA THR A 138 -8.63 -0.06 13.45
C THR A 138 -7.79 1.21 13.36
N VAL A 139 -7.24 1.48 12.17
CA VAL A 139 -6.95 2.86 11.75
C VAL A 139 -8.23 3.72 11.79
N GLN A 140 -8.11 5.05 11.72
CA GLN A 140 -9.30 5.91 11.74
C GLN A 140 -10.27 5.61 10.58
N PRO A 141 -11.59 5.85 10.75
CA PRO A 141 -12.63 5.48 9.78
C PRO A 141 -12.40 6.04 8.36
N GLU A 142 -11.79 7.21 8.25
CA GLU A 142 -11.46 7.88 6.99
C GLU A 142 -10.40 7.12 6.20
N VAL A 143 -9.34 6.65 6.88
CA VAL A 143 -8.28 5.80 6.30
C VAL A 143 -8.87 4.45 5.90
N LEU A 144 -9.67 3.85 6.80
CA LEU A 144 -10.33 2.57 6.56
C LEU A 144 -11.24 2.62 5.33
N LYS A 145 -12.09 3.65 5.23
CA LYS A 145 -12.96 3.88 4.09
C LYS A 145 -12.16 4.07 2.81
N TRP A 146 -11.10 4.87 2.83
CA TRP A 146 -10.24 5.08 1.68
C TRP A 146 -9.64 3.74 1.19
N MET A 147 -9.05 2.94 2.08
CA MET A 147 -8.49 1.62 1.71
C MET A 147 -9.53 0.71 1.06
N TYR A 148 -10.76 0.66 1.60
CA TYR A 148 -11.86 -0.13 1.00
C TYR A 148 -12.31 0.42 -0.37
N ASP A 149 -12.45 1.73 -0.52
CA ASP A 149 -12.79 2.37 -1.82
C ASP A 149 -11.69 2.12 -2.87
N HIS A 150 -10.45 1.88 -2.44
CA HIS A 150 -9.27 1.63 -3.26
C HIS A 150 -8.90 0.13 -3.34
N SER A 151 -9.73 -0.76 -2.79
CA SER A 151 -9.52 -2.22 -2.78
C SER A 151 -8.20 -2.71 -2.18
N TRP A 152 -7.59 -1.92 -1.29
CA TRP A 152 -6.27 -2.21 -0.69
C TRP A 152 -6.23 -3.52 0.10
N GLN A 153 -7.32 -3.90 0.78
CA GLN A 153 -7.40 -5.16 1.53
C GLN A 153 -7.30 -6.37 0.60
N ASP A 154 -7.94 -6.28 -0.57
CA ASP A 154 -7.97 -7.37 -1.53
C ASP A 154 -6.65 -7.40 -2.32
N ALA A 155 -6.09 -6.26 -2.72
CA ALA A 155 -4.78 -6.18 -3.36
C ALA A 155 -3.67 -6.75 -2.45
N HIS A 156 -3.63 -6.38 -1.16
CA HIS A 156 -2.71 -6.98 -0.19
C HIS A 156 -2.85 -8.51 -0.07
N VAL A 157 -4.05 -9.07 -0.28
CA VAL A 157 -4.25 -10.53 -0.36
C VAL A 157 -3.72 -11.10 -1.67
N GLU A 158 -3.95 -10.44 -2.81
CA GLU A 158 -3.44 -10.89 -4.12
C GLU A 158 -1.92 -10.83 -4.20
N TRP A 159 -1.27 -9.77 -3.68
CA TRP A 159 0.19 -9.63 -3.58
C TRP A 159 0.85 -10.81 -2.85
N HIS A 160 0.21 -11.28 -1.78
CA HIS A 160 0.64 -12.48 -1.06
C HIS A 160 0.30 -13.78 -1.83
N ALA A 161 -0.83 -13.82 -2.54
CA ALA A 161 -1.26 -14.99 -3.28
C ALA A 161 -0.41 -15.23 -4.54
N ILE A 162 -0.01 -14.19 -5.26
CA ILE A 162 0.73 -14.28 -6.53
C ILE A 162 2.14 -14.85 -6.35
N ARG A 163 2.79 -14.53 -5.22
CA ARG A 163 4.06 -15.15 -4.78
C ARG A 163 3.90 -16.61 -4.37
N GLY A 164 2.67 -17.12 -4.23
CA GLY A 164 2.40 -18.53 -3.98
C GLY A 164 2.18 -19.38 -5.23
N CYS A 165 2.05 -18.80 -6.42
CA CYS A 165 1.51 -19.50 -7.60
C CYS A 165 2.32 -20.72 -8.08
N SER A 166 3.64 -20.73 -7.85
CA SER A 166 4.53 -21.84 -8.21
C SER A 166 4.81 -22.80 -7.04
N VAL A 167 4.25 -22.54 -5.85
CA VAL A 167 4.43 -23.36 -4.65
C VAL A 167 3.24 -24.32 -4.50
N PRO A 168 3.43 -25.62 -4.19
CA PRO A 168 2.33 -26.56 -4.00
C PRO A 168 1.31 -26.08 -2.96
N GLY A 169 0.06 -25.82 -3.39
CA GLY A 169 -1.02 -25.30 -2.55
C GLY A 169 -0.97 -23.79 -2.28
N GLY A 170 -0.02 -23.06 -2.85
CA GLY A 170 -0.02 -21.60 -2.86
C GLY A 170 -1.05 -21.02 -3.83
N GLY A 171 -1.19 -19.69 -3.87
CA GLY A 171 -2.23 -18.99 -4.65
C GLY A 171 -3.67 -19.13 -4.10
N GLY A 172 -3.95 -20.10 -3.22
CA GLY A 172 -5.29 -20.41 -2.72
C GLY A 172 -5.98 -19.35 -1.85
N LEU A 173 -5.34 -18.22 -1.58
CA LEU A 173 -5.97 -17.04 -0.97
C LEU A 173 -6.61 -16.09 -2.01
N SER A 174 -6.25 -16.24 -3.28
CA SER A 174 -6.70 -15.37 -4.37
C SER A 174 -8.21 -15.42 -4.58
N ARG A 175 -8.79 -14.23 -4.76
CA ARG A 175 -10.20 -14.01 -5.09
C ARG A 175 -10.40 -13.76 -6.59
N VAL A 176 -9.37 -13.28 -7.28
CA VAL A 176 -9.40 -13.00 -8.73
C VAL A 176 -8.69 -14.07 -9.60
N ASN A 177 -8.24 -15.17 -8.99
CA ASN A 177 -7.41 -16.19 -9.66
C ASN A 177 -6.11 -15.59 -10.24
N ILE A 178 -5.40 -14.83 -9.41
CA ILE A 178 -4.22 -14.03 -9.79
C ILE A 178 -3.11 -14.86 -10.46
N CYS A 179 -3.02 -16.15 -10.15
CA CYS A 179 -2.08 -17.08 -10.82
C CYS A 179 -2.35 -17.33 -12.31
N SER A 180 -3.49 -16.87 -12.85
CA SER A 180 -3.74 -16.88 -14.30
C SER A 180 -3.11 -15.69 -15.03
N PHE A 181 -2.71 -14.64 -14.32
CA PHE A 181 -1.97 -13.48 -14.83
C PHE A 181 -0.47 -13.82 -14.83
N THR A 182 -0.08 -14.81 -15.64
CA THR A 182 1.27 -15.39 -15.62
C THR A 182 2.39 -14.40 -15.89
N GLN A 183 2.08 -13.26 -16.54
CA GLN A 183 3.02 -12.16 -16.76
C GLN A 183 3.36 -11.36 -15.49
N LEU A 184 2.51 -11.44 -14.46
CA LEU A 184 2.71 -10.76 -13.17
C LEU A 184 3.36 -11.67 -12.11
N VAL A 185 3.42 -13.00 -12.33
CA VAL A 185 3.94 -13.95 -11.34
C VAL A 185 5.46 -13.73 -11.16
N PRO A 186 5.94 -13.29 -9.98
CA PRO A 186 7.34 -12.96 -9.79
C PRO A 186 8.23 -14.21 -9.79
N GLU A 187 9.48 -14.07 -10.28
CA GLU A 187 10.47 -15.16 -10.25
C GLU A 187 10.76 -15.63 -8.81
N ASP A 188 10.86 -14.66 -7.89
CA ASP A 188 10.97 -14.91 -6.46
C ASP A 188 9.60 -15.28 -5.88
N GLN A 189 9.50 -16.50 -5.36
CA GLN A 189 8.27 -17.06 -4.81
C GLN A 189 8.34 -17.14 -3.28
N ASN A 190 7.16 -17.08 -2.64
CA ASN A 190 6.99 -16.94 -1.19
C ASN A 190 7.81 -17.97 -0.41
N CYS A 191 8.77 -17.46 0.36
CA CYS A 191 9.70 -18.22 1.18
C CYS A 191 10.58 -19.22 0.41
N GLN A 192 10.89 -18.96 -0.86
CA GLN A 192 11.81 -19.79 -1.66
C GLN A 192 13.22 -19.17 -1.82
N THR A 193 13.33 -17.84 -1.84
CA THR A 193 14.57 -17.11 -2.19
C THR A 193 14.81 -15.92 -1.24
N PRO A 194 16.01 -15.30 -1.23
CA PRO A 194 16.21 -14.03 -0.54
C PRO A 194 15.44 -12.90 -1.23
N GLY A 195 15.22 -12.97 -2.55
CA GLY A 195 14.52 -11.94 -3.31
C GLY A 195 13.08 -11.73 -2.86
N ASP A 196 12.36 -12.81 -2.53
CA ASP A 196 11.01 -12.73 -1.94
C ASP A 196 11.02 -11.96 -0.60
N GLY A 197 11.99 -12.27 0.27
CA GLY A 197 12.22 -11.55 1.51
C GLY A 197 12.50 -10.06 1.30
N TYR A 198 13.23 -9.71 0.24
CA TYR A 198 13.47 -8.32 -0.13
C TYR A 198 12.19 -7.63 -0.62
N GLN A 199 11.42 -8.29 -1.50
CA GLN A 199 10.15 -7.76 -2.00
C GLN A 199 9.16 -7.54 -0.85
N PHE A 200 9.07 -8.45 0.12
CA PHE A 200 8.28 -8.27 1.34
C PHE A 200 8.65 -6.98 2.09
N LEU A 201 9.95 -6.69 2.25
CA LEU A 201 10.40 -5.47 2.91
C LEU A 201 10.03 -4.22 2.10
N VAL A 202 10.26 -4.23 0.78
CA VAL A 202 9.94 -3.09 -0.11
C VAL A 202 8.43 -2.82 -0.15
N PHE A 203 7.59 -3.86 -0.30
CA PHE A 203 6.14 -3.74 -0.40
C PHE A 203 5.53 -3.10 0.86
N HIS A 204 5.87 -3.61 2.04
CA HIS A 204 5.35 -3.07 3.30
C HIS A 204 5.88 -1.65 3.57
N ARG A 205 7.10 -1.33 3.15
CA ARG A 205 7.62 0.05 3.16
C ARG A 205 6.84 0.96 2.21
N HIS A 206 6.51 0.51 0.99
CA HIS A 206 5.67 1.26 0.06
C HIS A 206 4.31 1.58 0.69
N MET A 207 3.59 0.59 1.23
CA MET A 207 2.30 0.79 1.89
C MET A 207 2.38 1.82 3.04
N ILE A 208 3.43 1.72 3.90
CA ILE A 208 3.64 2.66 5.00
C ILE A 208 3.94 4.08 4.49
N GLN A 209 4.75 4.22 3.44
CA GLN A 209 5.09 5.53 2.87
C GLN A 209 3.88 6.18 2.20
N ALA A 210 3.11 5.41 1.43
CA ALA A 210 1.88 5.86 0.78
C ALA A 210 0.86 6.42 1.79
N LEU A 211 0.56 5.69 2.86
CA LEU A 211 -0.37 6.16 3.89
C LEU A 211 0.17 7.38 4.67
N LYS A 212 1.48 7.49 4.88
CA LYS A 212 2.11 8.71 5.45
C LYS A 212 2.07 9.92 4.51
N GLN A 213 2.05 9.71 3.20
CA GLN A 213 1.91 10.78 2.19
C GLN A 213 0.45 11.24 2.04
N LEU A 214 -0.50 10.29 2.17
CA LEU A 214 -1.94 10.57 2.18
C LEU A 214 -2.39 11.27 3.47
N TRP A 215 -1.84 10.90 4.63
CA TRP A 215 -2.15 11.55 5.92
C TRP A 215 -0.90 11.99 6.68
N PRO A 216 -0.17 13.03 6.21
CA PRO A 216 1.04 13.51 6.87
C PRO A 216 0.79 14.05 8.29
N ASN A 217 -0.34 14.72 8.55
CA ASN A 217 -0.68 15.22 9.89
C ASN A 217 -1.00 14.07 10.86
N HIS A 218 -1.39 12.91 10.37
CA HIS A 218 -1.74 11.70 11.15
C HIS A 218 -0.81 10.52 10.91
N SER A 219 0.42 10.82 10.47
CA SER A 219 1.49 9.85 10.16
C SER A 219 1.97 9.04 11.37
N GLU A 220 1.54 9.42 12.59
CA GLU A 220 1.67 8.62 13.80
C GLU A 220 1.08 7.23 13.61
N GLN A 221 -0.12 7.09 13.04
CA GLN A 221 -0.81 5.78 12.92
C GLN A 221 0.07 4.73 12.23
N PHE A 222 0.77 5.15 11.17
CA PHE A 222 1.66 4.33 10.35
C PHE A 222 3.12 4.34 10.82
N THR A 223 3.41 5.00 11.94
CA THR A 223 4.72 4.98 12.59
C THR A 223 4.80 3.80 13.54
N GLY A 224 5.75 2.90 13.26
CA GLY A 224 5.96 1.66 14.00
C GLY A 224 6.35 1.82 15.45
N PHE A 225 6.34 0.72 16.20
CA PHE A 225 7.00 0.71 17.49
C PHE A 225 8.51 1.00 17.33
N PRO A 226 9.12 1.85 18.18
CA PRO A 226 10.55 2.19 18.10
C PRO A 226 11.47 1.04 18.56
N LYS A 227 10.88 0.02 19.22
CA LYS A 227 11.51 -1.20 19.71
C LYS A 227 10.48 -2.32 19.72
N PHE A 228 10.90 -3.57 19.84
CA PHE A 228 9.99 -4.70 20.00
C PHE A 228 9.18 -4.53 21.32
N PRO A 229 7.85 -4.69 21.31
CA PRO A 229 7.04 -4.51 22.51
C PRO A 229 7.34 -5.64 23.48
N THR A 230 7.82 -5.32 24.69
CA THR A 230 8.27 -6.30 25.71
C THR A 230 7.31 -6.46 26.89
N SER A 231 6.38 -5.52 27.06
CA SER A 231 5.46 -5.43 28.19
C SER A 231 4.12 -4.84 27.76
N ALA A 232 3.08 -5.03 28.60
CA ALA A 232 1.78 -4.42 28.38
C ALA A 232 1.82 -2.88 28.31
N ALA A 233 2.83 -2.23 28.90
CA ALA A 233 2.99 -0.77 28.84
C ALA A 233 3.45 -0.27 27.46
N ASP A 234 4.13 -1.11 26.67
CA ASP A 234 4.67 -0.77 25.35
C ASP A 234 3.58 -0.67 24.25
N VAL A 235 2.32 -1.02 24.55
CA VAL A 235 1.21 -1.06 23.59
C VAL A 235 0.02 -0.16 24.00
N PRO A 236 -0.90 0.18 23.06
CA PRO A 236 -2.02 1.07 23.34
C PRO A 236 -2.92 0.57 24.48
N PRO A 237 -3.59 1.47 25.24
CA PRO A 237 -4.43 1.12 26.39
C PRO A 237 -5.42 -0.03 26.14
N GLN A 238 -6.06 -0.04 24.97
CA GLN A 238 -6.99 -1.08 24.52
C GLN A 238 -6.38 -2.49 24.54
N TRP A 239 -5.09 -2.61 24.25
CA TRP A 239 -4.41 -3.90 24.10
C TRP A 239 -3.85 -4.49 25.40
N ARG A 240 -3.67 -3.65 26.42
CA ARG A 240 -2.99 -4.02 27.67
C ARG A 240 -3.69 -5.14 28.44
N SER A 241 -5.02 -5.18 28.39
CA SER A 241 -5.84 -6.19 29.07
C SER A 241 -5.73 -7.60 28.47
N ALA A 242 -5.40 -7.72 27.18
CA ALA A 242 -5.15 -9.00 26.52
C ALA A 242 -3.66 -9.29 26.32
N TRP A 243 -2.77 -8.50 26.94
CA TRP A 243 -1.34 -8.77 26.90
C TRP A 243 -1.05 -10.19 27.42
N LYS A 244 -0.25 -10.91 26.65
CA LYS A 244 0.37 -12.17 27.05
C LYS A 244 1.85 -12.03 26.81
N ASP A 245 2.66 -12.51 27.75
CA ASP A 245 4.10 -12.48 27.60
C ASP A 245 4.53 -13.30 26.38
N TRP A 246 5.55 -12.79 25.69
CA TRP A 246 6.18 -13.51 24.60
C TRP A 246 6.96 -14.71 25.13
N ASP A 247 7.08 -15.76 24.32
CA ASP A 247 8.06 -16.80 24.59
C ASP A 247 9.50 -16.27 24.44
N ALA A 248 10.46 -17.03 24.95
CA ALA A 248 11.88 -16.65 24.94
C ALA A 248 12.45 -16.52 23.52
N ALA A 249 11.90 -17.25 22.54
CA ALA A 249 12.35 -17.22 21.15
C ALA A 249 11.94 -15.91 20.47
N ALA A 250 10.68 -15.50 20.64
CA ALA A 250 10.15 -14.22 20.16
C ALA A 250 10.86 -13.02 20.82
N LEU A 251 11.14 -13.07 22.14
CA LEU A 251 11.92 -12.02 22.81
C LEU A 251 13.36 -11.92 22.27
N GLN A 252 14.00 -13.07 22.02
CA GLN A 252 15.35 -13.10 21.44
C GLN A 252 15.36 -12.59 19.99
N ALA A 253 14.37 -12.96 19.17
CA ALA A 253 14.25 -12.46 17.80
C ALA A 253 13.94 -10.95 17.75
N GLY A 254 13.02 -10.47 18.60
CA GLY A 254 12.74 -9.05 18.77
C GLY A 254 14.00 -8.26 19.14
N LYS A 255 14.81 -8.79 20.08
CA LYS A 255 16.11 -8.19 20.44
C LYS A 255 17.11 -8.18 19.27
N ILE A 256 17.18 -9.25 18.46
CA ILE A 256 18.04 -9.28 17.26
C ILE A 256 17.62 -8.19 16.26
N GLY A 257 16.32 -7.93 16.11
CA GLY A 257 15.83 -6.81 15.29
C GLY A 257 16.14 -5.43 15.89
N ASP A 258 15.88 -5.23 17.18
CA ASP A 258 16.14 -3.95 17.85
C ASP A 258 17.62 -3.54 17.82
N GLU A 259 18.51 -4.54 17.89
CA GLU A 259 19.97 -4.45 17.90
C GLU A 259 20.62 -4.95 16.59
N ILE A 260 19.89 -4.86 15.47
CA ILE A 260 20.30 -5.40 14.16
C ILE A 260 21.61 -4.81 13.62
N ASP A 261 21.93 -3.58 14.04
CA ASP A 261 23.12 -2.80 13.73
C ASP A 261 24.40 -3.30 14.43
N LYS A 262 24.29 -4.22 15.39
CA LYS A 262 25.47 -4.81 16.03
C LYS A 262 26.21 -5.78 15.10
N PRO A 263 27.56 -5.85 15.11
CA PRO A 263 28.32 -6.70 14.21
C PRO A 263 27.89 -8.18 14.21
N GLU A 264 27.57 -8.74 15.39
CA GLU A 264 27.13 -10.13 15.54
C GLU A 264 25.71 -10.41 15.00
N ASN A 265 24.91 -9.36 14.75
CA ASN A 265 23.59 -9.46 14.13
C ASN A 265 23.66 -9.13 12.63
N LEU A 266 24.39 -8.08 12.24
CA LEU A 266 24.69 -7.76 10.83
C LEU A 266 25.34 -8.93 10.09
N ALA A 267 26.19 -9.71 10.75
CA ALA A 267 26.85 -10.87 10.16
C ALA A 267 25.91 -12.08 9.92
N ARG A 268 24.70 -12.09 10.51
CA ARG A 268 23.70 -13.17 10.30
C ARG A 268 23.03 -13.07 8.93
N PHE A 269 22.93 -11.86 8.40
CA PHE A 269 22.20 -11.54 7.18
C PHE A 269 23.20 -10.96 6.18
N PRO A 270 23.59 -11.71 5.13
CA PRO A 270 24.52 -11.21 4.12
C PRO A 270 23.96 -9.96 3.41
N ASP A 271 22.69 -10.04 3.03
CA ASP A 271 21.93 -9.06 2.27
C ASP A 271 20.55 -8.79 2.89
N GLU A 272 19.85 -7.80 2.34
CA GLU A 272 18.52 -7.37 2.78
C GLU A 272 17.47 -8.45 2.59
N GLY A 273 17.60 -9.27 1.53
CA GLY A 273 16.68 -10.36 1.24
C GLY A 273 16.71 -11.47 2.28
N THR A 274 17.90 -11.81 2.78
CA THR A 274 18.09 -12.79 3.86
C THR A 274 17.51 -12.28 5.18
N LEU A 275 17.60 -10.96 5.45
CA LEU A 275 16.93 -10.34 6.60
C LEU A 275 15.40 -10.43 6.46
N GLY A 276 14.86 -10.07 5.29
CA GLY A 276 13.43 -10.13 5.00
C GLY A 276 12.86 -11.55 5.12
N PHE A 277 13.56 -12.54 4.56
CA PHE A 277 13.20 -13.96 4.68
C PHE A 277 13.13 -14.42 6.14
N TRP A 278 14.08 -13.98 6.97
CA TRP A 278 14.08 -14.30 8.41
C TRP A 278 12.91 -13.66 9.17
N LEU A 279 12.46 -12.46 8.76
CA LEU A 279 11.33 -11.75 9.35
C LEU A 279 9.99 -12.36 8.92
N GLN A 280 9.79 -12.54 7.60
CA GLN A 280 8.55 -12.99 6.95
C GLN A 280 8.23 -14.46 7.21
N CYS A 281 9.17 -15.36 6.98
CA CYS A 281 8.84 -16.75 6.68
C CYS A 281 8.51 -17.61 7.91
N ASN A 282 7.72 -18.67 7.70
CA ASN A 282 7.32 -19.61 8.76
C ASN A 282 8.48 -20.49 9.24
N VAL A 283 8.43 -20.89 10.53
CA VAL A 283 9.36 -21.88 11.10
C VAL A 283 9.37 -23.15 10.25
N GLY A 284 10.58 -23.63 9.93
CA GLY A 284 10.77 -24.85 9.13
C GLY A 284 10.84 -24.61 7.62
N GLN A 285 10.55 -23.40 7.13
CA GLN A 285 11.07 -22.97 5.83
C GLN A 285 12.60 -22.92 5.87
N MET A 286 13.25 -23.20 4.75
CA MET A 286 14.72 -23.23 4.67
C MET A 286 15.21 -22.47 3.45
N LEU A 287 15.93 -21.37 3.69
CA LEU A 287 16.68 -20.70 2.65
C LEU A 287 17.91 -21.53 2.28
N ARG A 288 18.12 -21.82 0.99
CA ARG A 288 19.23 -22.65 0.53
C ARG A 288 20.58 -22.06 0.95
N GLY A 289 21.35 -22.79 1.74
CA GLY A 289 22.65 -22.35 2.25
C GLY A 289 22.60 -21.59 3.58
N ALA A 290 21.42 -21.29 4.12
CA ALA A 290 21.25 -20.77 5.47
C ALA A 290 21.04 -21.89 6.48
N THR A 291 21.67 -21.78 7.64
CA THR A 291 21.48 -22.71 8.77
C THR A 291 20.44 -22.15 9.73
N ASN A 292 19.36 -22.90 9.98
CA ASN A 292 18.32 -22.58 10.98
C ASN A 292 17.64 -21.20 10.79
N MET A 293 17.25 -20.84 9.57
CA MET A 293 16.47 -19.62 9.29
C MET A 293 15.22 -19.87 8.43
N PRO A 294 14.04 -19.35 8.82
CA PRO A 294 13.70 -18.72 10.10
C PRO A 294 13.40 -19.76 11.19
N TRP A 295 13.72 -19.42 12.44
CA TRP A 295 13.53 -20.31 13.60
C TRP A 295 12.41 -19.86 14.56
N VAL A 296 11.80 -18.70 14.34
CA VAL A 296 10.66 -18.17 15.14
C VAL A 296 9.38 -18.01 14.32
N GLY A 297 9.45 -17.70 13.03
CA GLY A 297 8.28 -17.30 12.26
C GLY A 297 7.75 -15.95 12.70
N LEU A 298 8.63 -14.95 12.81
CA LEU A 298 8.36 -13.76 13.62
C LEU A 298 7.15 -12.98 13.12
N HIS A 299 7.01 -12.75 11.81
CA HIS A 299 5.83 -12.10 11.21
C HIS A 299 4.53 -12.80 11.61
N PHE A 300 4.42 -14.12 11.41
CA PHE A 300 3.25 -14.90 11.81
C PHE A 300 2.96 -14.82 13.33
N VAL A 301 4.01 -14.85 14.15
CA VAL A 301 3.92 -14.71 15.62
C VAL A 301 3.45 -13.30 16.03
N LEU A 302 3.87 -12.25 15.33
CA LEU A 302 3.39 -10.88 15.49
C LEU A 302 1.89 -10.77 15.16
N HIS A 303 1.45 -11.33 14.03
CA HIS A 303 0.04 -11.36 13.65
C HIS A 303 -0.82 -12.16 14.65
N ALA A 304 -0.33 -13.31 15.11
CA ALA A 304 -1.08 -14.21 15.99
C ALA A 304 -1.24 -13.69 17.43
N LYS A 305 -0.26 -12.98 17.99
CA LYS A 305 -0.33 -12.45 19.37
C LYS A 305 -1.55 -11.57 19.60
N TRP A 306 -1.92 -10.79 18.59
CA TRP A 306 -2.96 -9.76 18.68
C TRP A 306 -4.32 -10.23 18.16
N ALA A 307 -4.51 -11.54 17.96
CA ALA A 307 -5.83 -12.10 17.69
C ALA A 307 -6.77 -11.90 18.90
N ARG A 308 -7.91 -11.21 18.71
CA ARG A 308 -8.92 -10.96 19.76
C ARG A 308 -10.04 -12.01 19.70
N PRO A 309 -10.18 -12.89 20.72
CA PRO A 309 -11.29 -13.85 20.75
C PRO A 309 -12.64 -13.14 20.82
N GLY A 310 -13.53 -13.41 19.86
CA GLY A 310 -14.86 -12.81 19.79
C GLY A 310 -14.97 -11.52 18.98
N ASN A 311 -13.85 -10.97 18.49
CA ASN A 311 -13.84 -9.84 17.56
C ASN A 311 -12.65 -10.01 16.60
N THR A 312 -12.90 -10.52 15.39
CA THR A 312 -11.84 -10.84 14.42
C THR A 312 -12.06 -10.21 13.05
N THR A 313 -13.11 -9.38 12.88
CA THR A 313 -13.46 -8.77 11.59
C THR A 313 -12.29 -8.01 11.00
N HIS A 314 -11.69 -7.11 11.80
CA HIS A 314 -10.49 -6.36 11.47
C HIS A 314 -9.28 -6.84 12.29
N GLY A 315 -9.27 -8.11 12.71
CA GLY A 315 -8.22 -8.63 13.59
C GLY A 315 -6.89 -8.76 12.85
N VAL A 316 -5.76 -8.50 13.54
CA VAL A 316 -4.41 -8.61 12.94
C VAL A 316 -4.16 -10.00 12.32
N ASN A 317 -4.78 -11.05 12.86
CA ASN A 317 -4.67 -12.42 12.35
C ASN A 317 -5.66 -12.77 11.21
N ASN A 318 -6.48 -11.84 10.74
CA ASN A 318 -7.38 -12.03 9.60
C ASN A 318 -6.71 -11.51 8.32
N THR A 319 -6.07 -12.38 7.55
CA THR A 319 -5.34 -12.00 6.31
C THR A 319 -6.16 -11.20 5.30
N SER A 320 -7.49 -11.31 5.32
CA SER A 320 -8.41 -10.55 4.45
C SER A 320 -8.72 -9.13 4.90
N ALA A 321 -8.29 -8.70 6.09
CA ALA A 321 -8.62 -7.41 6.69
C ALA A 321 -7.59 -6.96 7.75
N ASN A 322 -6.40 -7.55 7.78
CA ASN A 322 -5.40 -7.28 8.82
C ASN A 322 -4.81 -5.87 8.72
N ILE A 323 -4.70 -5.33 7.50
CA ILE A 323 -4.29 -3.94 7.24
C ILE A 323 -5.27 -2.90 7.80
N ASP A 324 -6.51 -3.30 8.12
CA ASP A 324 -7.46 -2.42 8.79
C ASP A 324 -7.04 -2.15 10.24
N ASN A 325 -6.29 -3.07 10.86
CA ASN A 325 -5.94 -3.02 12.27
C ASN A 325 -4.81 -2.03 12.55
N TYR A 326 -4.99 -1.20 13.58
CA TYR A 326 -3.94 -0.28 14.03
C TYR A 326 -2.64 -1.01 14.40
N MET A 327 -2.73 -2.19 15.03
CA MET A 327 -1.56 -2.96 15.44
C MET A 327 -0.78 -3.56 14.26
N PHE A 328 -1.40 -3.77 13.08
CA PHE A 328 -0.68 -4.18 11.87
C PHE A 328 0.40 -3.14 11.54
N TRP A 329 0.02 -1.87 11.44
CA TRP A 329 0.92 -0.77 11.12
C TRP A 329 2.01 -0.55 12.16
N LYS A 330 1.70 -0.76 13.45
CA LYS A 330 2.72 -0.66 14.52
C LYS A 330 3.77 -1.76 14.46
N LEU A 331 3.39 -2.96 14.04
CA LEU A 331 4.30 -4.10 13.88
C LEU A 331 5.10 -4.01 12.58
N HIS A 332 4.46 -3.68 11.46
CA HIS A 332 5.13 -3.51 10.17
C HIS A 332 6.04 -2.29 10.14
N GLY A 333 5.67 -1.18 10.80
CA GLY A 333 6.60 -0.07 11.00
C GLY A 333 7.78 -0.40 11.92
N TRP A 334 7.65 -1.38 12.84
CA TRP A 334 8.81 -1.88 13.60
C TRP A 334 9.73 -2.70 12.68
N ILE A 335 9.16 -3.58 11.84
CA ILE A 335 9.90 -4.31 10.79
C ILE A 335 10.66 -3.34 9.87
N ASP A 336 10.01 -2.27 9.43
CA ASP A 336 10.61 -1.22 8.61
C ASP A 336 11.76 -0.48 9.33
N ASN A 337 11.58 -0.15 10.62
CA ASN A 337 12.64 0.43 11.45
C ASN A 337 13.86 -0.51 11.62
N VAL A 338 13.63 -1.82 11.74
CA VAL A 338 14.70 -2.83 11.78
C VAL A 338 15.45 -2.88 10.44
N TRP A 339 14.72 -2.92 9.33
CA TRP A 339 15.33 -2.92 8.00
C TRP A 339 16.11 -1.63 7.71
N GLU A 340 15.60 -0.47 8.13
CA GLU A 340 16.28 0.81 7.97
C GLU A 340 17.61 0.86 8.74
N LYS A 341 17.62 0.42 10.01
CA LYS A 341 18.86 0.28 10.79
C LYS A 341 19.86 -0.64 10.09
N TYR A 342 19.40 -1.77 9.55
CA TYR A 342 20.24 -2.71 8.80
C TYR A 342 20.85 -2.07 7.55
N ARG A 343 20.05 -1.36 6.74
CA ARG A 343 20.51 -0.65 5.53
C ARG A 343 21.61 0.35 5.88
N LEU A 344 21.35 1.25 6.83
CA LEU A 344 22.32 2.27 7.25
C LEU A 344 23.62 1.65 7.78
N ALA A 345 23.53 0.58 8.57
CA ALA A 345 24.70 -0.11 9.11
C ALA A 345 25.48 -0.92 8.05
N LYS A 346 24.86 -1.26 6.91
CA LYS A 346 25.52 -1.83 5.72
C LYS A 346 26.02 -0.75 4.74
N GLY A 347 25.81 0.53 5.04
CA GLY A 347 26.19 1.66 4.16
C GLY A 347 25.22 1.91 2.99
N LEU A 348 24.03 1.31 3.03
CA LEU A 348 22.95 1.54 2.07
C LEU A 348 22.09 2.73 2.53
N LEU A 349 21.65 3.58 1.60
CA LEU A 349 20.95 4.83 1.91
C LEU A 349 19.46 4.78 1.55
N PRO A 350 18.59 5.54 2.24
CA PRO A 350 17.19 5.72 1.83
C PRO A 350 17.02 6.28 0.40
N THR A 351 18.05 6.96 -0.10
CA THR A 351 18.05 7.64 -1.40
C THR A 351 18.69 6.83 -2.52
N ASP A 352 19.12 5.58 -2.26
CA ASP A 352 19.67 4.67 -3.26
C ASP A 352 18.69 4.49 -4.42
N GLN A 353 19.17 4.59 -5.66
CA GLN A 353 18.28 4.55 -6.83
C GLN A 353 17.56 3.21 -6.94
N LYS A 354 18.25 2.09 -6.68
CA LYS A 354 17.63 0.75 -6.63
C LYS A 354 16.40 0.71 -5.72
N LEU A 355 16.51 1.20 -4.48
CA LEU A 355 15.39 1.20 -3.54
C LEU A 355 14.20 2.04 -4.06
N LYS A 356 14.47 3.19 -4.71
CA LYS A 356 13.40 3.99 -5.33
C LYS A 356 12.72 3.23 -6.47
N ASP A 357 13.50 2.64 -7.35
CA ASP A 357 13.00 1.89 -8.51
C ASP A 357 12.16 0.68 -8.05
N ASP A 358 12.60 -0.04 -7.01
CA ASP A 358 11.83 -1.16 -6.44
C ASP A 358 10.55 -0.69 -5.73
N LEU A 359 10.57 0.46 -5.04
CA LEU A 359 9.36 1.05 -4.42
C LEU A 359 8.34 1.49 -5.49
N VAL A 360 8.80 2.04 -6.63
CA VAL A 360 7.96 2.35 -7.80
C VAL A 360 7.38 1.07 -8.38
N ALA A 361 8.17 0.00 -8.52
CA ALA A 361 7.70 -1.29 -9.04
C ALA A 361 6.63 -1.91 -8.13
N GLN A 362 6.82 -1.89 -6.80
CA GLN A 362 5.83 -2.39 -5.84
C GLN A 362 4.53 -1.57 -5.82
N CYS A 363 4.62 -0.25 -6.01
CA CYS A 363 3.45 0.61 -6.20
C CYS A 363 2.64 0.20 -7.44
N ARG A 364 3.31 0.04 -8.60
CA ARG A 364 2.66 -0.32 -9.87
C ARG A 364 2.11 -1.76 -9.89
N GLU A 365 2.76 -2.68 -9.17
CA GLU A 365 2.25 -4.03 -8.93
C GLU A 365 0.92 -3.98 -8.17
N MET A 366 0.89 -3.29 -7.02
CA MET A 366 -0.32 -3.13 -6.21
C MET A 366 -1.43 -2.40 -6.98
N ASP A 367 -1.09 -1.37 -7.75
CA ASP A 367 -2.05 -0.65 -8.60
C ASP A 367 -2.71 -1.55 -9.65
N THR A 368 -1.91 -2.45 -10.24
CA THR A 368 -2.38 -3.41 -11.24
C THR A 368 -3.31 -4.44 -10.63
N GLU A 369 -3.00 -4.93 -9.43
CA GLU A 369 -3.88 -5.83 -8.67
C GLU A 369 -5.21 -5.14 -8.32
N ILE A 370 -5.17 -3.89 -7.83
CA ILE A 370 -6.37 -3.07 -7.59
C ILE A 370 -7.21 -2.95 -8.86
N LYS A 371 -6.58 -2.69 -10.01
CA LYS A 371 -7.24 -2.61 -11.31
C LYS A 371 -7.94 -3.92 -11.70
N ILE A 372 -7.24 -5.05 -11.57
CA ILE A 372 -7.81 -6.39 -11.81
C ILE A 372 -9.05 -6.61 -10.94
N ILE A 373 -8.98 -6.27 -9.65
CA ILE A 373 -10.08 -6.43 -8.69
C ILE A 373 -11.29 -5.53 -9.04
N GLN A 374 -11.04 -4.25 -9.33
CA GLN A 374 -12.10 -3.25 -9.52
C GLN A 374 -12.76 -3.30 -10.91
N GLU A 375 -11.98 -3.57 -11.96
CA GLU A 375 -12.45 -3.64 -13.33
C GLU A 375 -12.82 -5.07 -13.77
N LYS A 376 -12.37 -6.10 -13.03
CA LYS A 376 -12.54 -7.53 -13.35
C LYS A 376 -11.91 -7.91 -14.69
N LEU A 377 -10.67 -7.50 -14.88
CA LEU A 377 -9.91 -7.73 -16.11
C LEU A 377 -9.61 -9.21 -16.32
N ASP A 378 -9.62 -9.65 -17.57
CA ASP A 378 -9.07 -10.95 -17.97
C ASP A 378 -7.54 -10.84 -18.13
N PRO A 379 -6.77 -11.95 -18.00
CA PRO A 379 -5.31 -11.93 -18.10
C PRO A 379 -4.72 -11.33 -19.38
N GLY A 380 -5.48 -11.31 -20.49
CA GLY A 380 -5.06 -10.70 -21.76
C GLY A 380 -5.22 -9.17 -21.82
N ASP A 381 -5.97 -8.58 -20.90
CA ASP A 381 -6.25 -7.13 -20.86
C ASP A 381 -5.29 -6.36 -19.94
N VAL A 382 -4.44 -7.07 -19.19
CA VAL A 382 -3.50 -6.49 -18.23
C VAL A 382 -2.11 -6.32 -18.86
N PRO A 383 -1.68 -5.08 -19.17
CA PRO A 383 -0.32 -4.80 -19.61
C PRO A 383 0.68 -5.03 -18.47
N ASP A 384 1.97 -5.11 -18.79
CA ASP A 384 3.02 -5.16 -17.78
C ASP A 384 3.07 -3.81 -17.01
N PRO A 385 2.90 -3.79 -15.68
CA PRO A 385 2.97 -2.56 -14.87
C PRO A 385 4.26 -1.75 -15.07
N ASN A 386 5.36 -2.41 -15.43
CA ASN A 386 6.67 -1.80 -15.57
C ASN A 386 7.01 -1.44 -17.02
N GLU A 387 6.11 -1.70 -17.99
CA GLU A 387 6.30 -1.26 -19.37
C GLU A 387 6.32 0.28 -19.42
N PRO A 388 7.33 0.91 -20.06
CA PRO A 388 7.34 2.35 -20.26
C PRO A 388 6.14 2.81 -21.07
N LEU A 389 5.50 3.92 -20.66
CA LEU A 389 4.45 4.53 -21.47
C LEU A 389 4.98 4.88 -22.88
N PRO A 390 4.14 4.76 -23.93
CA PRO A 390 4.50 5.19 -25.26
C PRO A 390 4.85 6.69 -25.26
N VAL A 391 5.82 7.07 -26.11
CA VAL A 391 6.12 8.48 -26.36
C VAL A 391 5.00 9.08 -27.20
N GLU A 392 4.09 9.79 -26.54
CA GLU A 392 2.91 10.42 -27.12
C GLU A 392 3.14 11.91 -27.41
N SER A 393 2.32 12.49 -28.30
CA SER A 393 2.39 13.91 -28.69
C SER A 393 1.00 14.43 -29.09
N GLY A 394 0.90 15.72 -29.41
CA GLY A 394 -0.35 16.36 -29.84
C GLY A 394 -1.18 16.94 -28.69
N PHE A 395 -2.27 17.62 -29.06
CA PHE A 395 -2.93 18.63 -28.22
C PHE A 395 -3.37 18.11 -26.84
N PHE A 396 -3.97 16.91 -26.75
CA PHE A 396 -4.35 16.37 -25.45
C PHE A 396 -3.14 16.12 -24.55
N HIS A 397 -2.12 15.41 -25.05
CA HIS A 397 -0.94 15.04 -24.27
C HIS A 397 -0.13 16.28 -23.86
N GLU A 398 0.04 17.25 -24.75
CA GLU A 398 0.91 18.42 -24.54
C GLU A 398 0.22 19.58 -23.80
N ARG A 399 -1.12 19.70 -23.90
CA ARG A 399 -1.85 20.89 -23.44
C ARG A 399 -2.95 20.60 -22.43
N VAL A 400 -3.71 19.51 -22.58
CA VAL A 400 -4.84 19.18 -21.69
C VAL A 400 -4.38 18.36 -20.50
N ARG A 401 -3.62 17.30 -20.73
CA ARG A 401 -3.12 16.40 -19.68
C ARG A 401 -2.33 17.14 -18.59
N PRO A 402 -1.40 18.07 -18.87
CA PRO A 402 -0.72 18.84 -17.82
C PRO A 402 -1.67 19.70 -16.96
N ILE A 403 -2.84 20.10 -17.48
CA ILE A 403 -3.86 20.83 -16.71
C ILE A 403 -4.54 19.91 -15.71
N LEU A 404 -4.88 18.69 -16.11
CA LEU A 404 -5.51 17.67 -15.26
C LEU A 404 -4.55 17.19 -14.16
N GLU A 405 -3.28 17.02 -14.50
CA GLU A 405 -2.29 16.43 -13.61
C GLU A 405 -1.55 17.45 -12.74
N SER A 406 -1.70 18.75 -13.04
CA SER A 406 -1.09 19.85 -12.28
C SER A 406 -1.30 19.73 -10.77
N ALA A 407 -0.23 20.00 -10.01
CA ALA A 407 -0.27 20.14 -8.55
C ALA A 407 -1.18 21.28 -8.08
N THR A 408 -1.44 22.29 -8.93
CA THR A 408 -2.39 23.38 -8.63
C THR A 408 -3.85 22.96 -8.81
N ASN A 409 -4.13 22.12 -9.82
CA ASN A 409 -5.49 21.74 -10.18
C ASN A 409 -6.01 20.46 -9.51
N LEU A 410 -5.13 19.68 -8.88
CA LEU A 410 -5.48 18.54 -8.01
C LEU A 410 -6.49 17.52 -8.60
N CYS A 411 -6.73 17.48 -9.91
CA CYS A 411 -7.75 16.59 -10.47
C CYS A 411 -7.33 15.12 -10.31
N THR A 412 -6.04 14.81 -10.53
CA THR A 412 -5.44 13.51 -10.17
C THR A 412 -5.46 13.19 -8.69
N GLY A 413 -5.62 14.17 -7.78
CA GLY A 413 -5.80 13.91 -6.34
C GLY A 413 -7.11 13.18 -6.02
N CYS A 414 -8.11 13.23 -6.90
CA CYS A 414 -9.33 12.42 -6.83
C CYS A 414 -9.47 11.42 -7.99
N HIS A 415 -8.74 11.63 -9.08
CA HIS A 415 -8.85 10.87 -10.33
C HIS A 415 -7.48 10.33 -10.79
N ALA A 416 -6.71 9.78 -9.85
CA ALA A 416 -5.48 9.05 -10.16
C ALA A 416 -5.79 7.72 -10.90
N GLU A 417 -4.74 7.00 -11.27
CA GLU A 417 -4.85 5.65 -11.82
C GLU A 417 -5.57 4.71 -10.86
N VAL A 418 -5.16 4.71 -9.59
CA VAL A 418 -5.84 4.03 -8.49
C VAL A 418 -6.67 5.02 -7.67
N GLY A 419 -7.80 4.55 -7.16
CA GLY A 419 -8.72 5.43 -6.40
C GLY A 419 -9.56 6.36 -7.24
N ALA A 420 -9.62 6.11 -8.56
CA ALA A 420 -10.34 6.86 -9.57
C ALA A 420 -11.79 7.16 -9.15
N ASN A 421 -12.05 8.32 -8.52
CA ASN A 421 -13.38 8.68 -8.08
C ASN A 421 -14.34 8.70 -9.27
N ALA A 422 -15.57 8.23 -9.04
CA ALA A 422 -16.57 8.02 -10.09
C ALA A 422 -16.16 7.07 -11.24
N LYS A 423 -15.09 6.26 -11.05
CA LYS A 423 -14.43 5.40 -12.05
C LYS A 423 -13.80 6.19 -13.21
N LEU A 424 -13.20 7.33 -12.88
CA LEU A 424 -12.55 8.22 -13.83
C LEU A 424 -11.07 8.43 -13.46
N THR A 425 -10.18 8.00 -14.34
CA THR A 425 -8.73 8.27 -14.29
C THR A 425 -8.40 9.43 -15.22
N LEU A 426 -7.68 10.43 -14.72
CA LEU A 426 -7.27 11.64 -15.46
C LEU A 426 -5.74 11.79 -15.55
N GLY A 427 -4.98 10.80 -15.07
CA GLY A 427 -3.52 10.84 -15.03
C GLY A 427 -2.87 9.59 -14.46
N GLY A 428 -1.58 9.67 -14.12
CA GLY A 428 -0.77 8.52 -13.65
C GLY A 428 -0.04 7.79 -14.79
N HIS A 429 0.34 6.52 -14.57
CA HIS A 429 1.07 5.66 -15.53
C HIS A 429 0.12 5.06 -16.60
N VAL A 430 -0.74 5.92 -17.15
CA VAL A 430 -1.71 5.61 -18.20
C VAL A 430 -1.37 6.39 -19.46
N SER A 431 -1.54 5.80 -20.65
CA SER A 431 -1.35 6.52 -21.91
C SER A 431 -2.43 7.59 -22.11
N SER A 432 -2.06 8.72 -22.69
CA SER A 432 -2.98 9.80 -23.06
C SER A 432 -4.08 9.30 -23.99
N ARG A 433 -3.78 8.34 -24.89
CA ARG A 433 -4.80 7.65 -25.69
C ARG A 433 -5.85 6.98 -24.78
N LYS A 434 -5.43 6.18 -23.79
CA LYS A 434 -6.33 5.45 -22.88
C LYS A 434 -7.13 6.39 -21.96
N ILE A 435 -6.56 7.52 -21.54
CA ILE A 435 -7.30 8.58 -20.80
C ILE A 435 -8.40 9.18 -21.70
N VAL A 436 -8.08 9.53 -22.95
CA VAL A 436 -9.08 10.06 -23.90
C VAL A 436 -10.16 9.05 -24.22
N ASP A 437 -9.81 7.79 -24.44
CA ASP A 437 -10.78 6.71 -24.66
C ASP A 437 -11.68 6.47 -23.45
N GLY A 438 -11.19 6.75 -22.22
CA GLY A 438 -11.98 6.74 -20.98
C GLY A 438 -12.88 7.97 -20.77
N LEU A 439 -12.67 9.05 -21.51
CA LEU A 439 -13.42 10.30 -21.43
C LEU A 439 -14.48 10.46 -22.53
N VAL A 440 -14.09 10.19 -23.77
CA VAL A 440 -14.87 10.56 -24.96
C VAL A 440 -16.10 9.68 -25.08
N ASN A 441 -17.27 10.33 -25.14
CA ASN A 441 -18.59 9.72 -25.25
C ASN A 441 -19.00 8.77 -24.11
N LYS A 442 -18.21 8.62 -23.05
CA LYS A 442 -18.55 7.76 -21.90
C LYS A 442 -19.60 8.43 -20.99
N PRO A 443 -20.58 7.69 -20.44
CA PRO A 443 -21.52 8.22 -19.45
C PRO A 443 -20.81 8.72 -18.19
N SER A 444 -21.31 9.80 -17.57
CA SER A 444 -20.75 10.28 -16.29
C SER A 444 -21.54 9.74 -15.09
N THR A 445 -20.89 8.96 -14.23
CA THR A 445 -21.47 8.42 -12.97
C THR A 445 -22.02 9.52 -12.04
N GLY A 446 -21.43 10.72 -12.08
CA GLY A 446 -21.83 11.88 -11.28
C GLY A 446 -22.47 13.02 -12.08
N GLY A 447 -22.81 12.79 -13.35
CA GLY A 447 -23.39 13.79 -14.26
C GLY A 447 -24.80 13.47 -14.76
N GLY A 448 -25.51 12.51 -14.16
CA GLY A 448 -26.92 12.25 -14.46
C GLY A 448 -27.18 11.82 -15.92
N GLN A 449 -27.63 12.77 -16.76
CA GLN A 449 -27.83 12.58 -18.20
C GLN A 449 -26.57 12.89 -19.06
N TYR A 450 -25.56 13.53 -18.49
CA TYR A 450 -24.37 13.99 -19.21
C TYR A 450 -23.34 12.87 -19.46
N LYS A 451 -22.58 13.04 -20.55
CA LYS A 451 -21.35 12.30 -20.84
C LYS A 451 -20.15 13.05 -20.26
N LEU A 452 -19.05 12.32 -20.01
CA LEU A 452 -17.79 12.89 -19.51
C LEU A 452 -17.24 13.95 -20.47
N VAL A 453 -17.05 13.59 -21.75
CA VAL A 453 -16.73 14.50 -22.86
C VAL A 453 -17.61 14.20 -24.07
N VAL A 454 -18.14 15.25 -24.69
CA VAL A 454 -18.89 15.23 -25.95
C VAL A 454 -18.09 16.00 -27.01
N PRO A 455 -17.50 15.32 -28.00
CA PRO A 455 -16.82 15.97 -29.13
C PRO A 455 -17.65 17.08 -29.78
N GLY A 456 -17.05 18.25 -29.95
CA GLY A 456 -17.67 19.46 -30.50
C GLY A 456 -18.56 20.24 -29.52
N ASP A 457 -18.83 19.75 -28.31
CA ASP A 457 -19.80 20.35 -27.39
C ASP A 457 -19.29 20.43 -25.94
N PRO A 458 -18.56 21.51 -25.57
CA PRO A 458 -18.11 21.72 -24.20
C PRO A 458 -19.26 22.00 -23.23
N ASP A 459 -20.38 22.60 -23.69
CA ASP A 459 -21.53 22.91 -22.82
C ASP A 459 -22.34 21.66 -22.45
N HIS A 460 -22.19 20.55 -23.18
CA HIS A 460 -22.69 19.21 -22.81
C HIS A 460 -21.59 18.23 -22.36
N SER A 461 -20.37 18.70 -22.10
CA SER A 461 -19.27 17.89 -21.57
C SER A 461 -19.16 18.04 -20.06
N TRP A 462 -19.49 16.99 -19.28
CA TRP A 462 -19.51 17.05 -17.82
C TRP A 462 -18.15 17.44 -17.22
N LEU A 463 -17.04 16.96 -17.79
CA LEU A 463 -15.69 17.31 -17.36
C LEU A 463 -15.47 18.84 -17.38
N TYR A 464 -15.87 19.50 -18.48
CA TYR A 464 -15.73 20.95 -18.63
C TYR A 464 -16.68 21.72 -17.72
N LEU A 465 -17.95 21.30 -17.62
CA LEU A 465 -18.93 21.90 -16.72
C LEU A 465 -18.46 21.85 -15.25
N LYS A 466 -17.85 20.73 -14.83
CA LYS A 466 -17.30 20.54 -13.49
C LYS A 466 -16.03 21.37 -13.25
N ALA A 467 -15.09 21.37 -14.19
CA ALA A 467 -13.85 22.15 -14.09
C ALA A 467 -14.10 23.66 -14.11
N SER A 468 -15.11 24.14 -14.87
CA SER A 468 -15.48 25.56 -14.95
C SER A 468 -16.46 26.03 -13.86
N GLY A 469 -16.91 25.14 -12.97
CA GLY A 469 -17.92 25.47 -11.95
C GLY A 469 -19.34 25.72 -12.51
N ARG A 470 -19.61 25.40 -13.78
CA ARG A 470 -20.91 25.58 -14.44
C ARG A 470 -21.88 24.40 -14.25
N ALA A 471 -21.43 23.29 -13.69
CA ALA A 471 -22.23 22.08 -13.47
C ALA A 471 -23.49 22.32 -12.60
N GLU A 472 -23.47 23.27 -11.69
CA GLU A 472 -24.63 23.66 -10.86
C GLU A 472 -25.79 24.26 -11.68
N THR A 473 -25.48 25.08 -12.68
CA THR A 473 -26.49 25.75 -13.52
C THR A 473 -26.78 25.02 -14.83
N ALA A 474 -26.06 23.93 -15.12
CA ALA A 474 -26.26 23.11 -16.31
C ALA A 474 -27.60 22.35 -16.36
N GLY A 475 -28.36 22.27 -15.27
CA GLY A 475 -29.63 21.54 -15.25
C GLY A 475 -29.44 20.02 -15.29
N CYS A 476 -28.46 19.51 -14.54
CA CYS A 476 -28.27 18.07 -14.36
C CYS A 476 -29.54 17.39 -13.82
N GLN A 477 -29.94 16.29 -14.45
CA GLN A 477 -31.06 15.44 -14.08
C GLN A 477 -30.56 14.03 -13.77
N GLN A 478 -30.85 13.53 -12.56
CA GLN A 478 -30.47 12.18 -12.15
C GLN A 478 -31.08 11.14 -13.09
N SER A 479 -30.28 10.14 -13.48
CA SER A 479 -30.74 9.01 -14.29
C SER A 479 -30.87 7.74 -13.44
N SER A 480 -31.33 6.64 -14.04
CA SER A 480 -31.43 5.34 -13.36
C SER A 480 -30.06 4.74 -13.00
N THR A 481 -28.96 5.28 -13.54
CA THR A 481 -27.59 4.74 -13.39
C THR A 481 -26.55 5.76 -12.94
N ALA A 482 -26.90 7.06 -12.84
CA ALA A 482 -25.96 8.11 -12.45
C ALA A 482 -26.63 9.21 -11.60
N LEU A 483 -25.89 9.70 -10.61
CA LEU A 483 -26.27 10.82 -9.75
C LEU A 483 -25.93 12.16 -10.40
N CYS A 484 -26.48 13.27 -9.87
CA CYS A 484 -26.08 14.62 -10.23
C CYS A 484 -25.26 15.27 -9.11
N ILE A 485 -23.94 15.29 -9.28
CA ILE A 485 -22.98 15.80 -8.29
C ILE A 485 -22.39 17.10 -8.84
N THR A 486 -23.12 18.21 -8.65
CA THR A 486 -22.92 19.49 -9.34
C THR A 486 -21.76 20.36 -8.83
N GLY A 487 -21.17 20.05 -7.67
CA GLY A 487 -20.05 20.83 -7.11
C GLY A 487 -18.84 20.90 -8.06
N VAL A 488 -18.01 21.93 -7.92
CA VAL A 488 -16.80 22.13 -8.75
C VAL A 488 -15.82 20.95 -8.65
N MET A 489 -15.01 20.72 -9.69
CA MET A 489 -13.92 19.76 -9.70
C MET A 489 -12.56 20.47 -9.89
N PRO A 490 -11.56 20.23 -9.03
CA PRO A 490 -11.65 19.48 -7.76
C PRO A 490 -12.57 20.22 -6.76
N PRO A 491 -13.07 19.54 -5.71
CA PRO A 491 -13.83 20.20 -4.65
C PRO A 491 -13.01 21.32 -4.00
N SER A 492 -13.55 22.54 -3.99
CA SER A 492 -12.87 23.75 -3.52
C SER A 492 -13.88 24.74 -2.96
N THR A 493 -13.55 25.36 -1.82
CA THR A 493 -14.34 26.46 -1.23
C THR A 493 -14.13 27.81 -1.94
N GLY A 494 -13.07 27.93 -2.76
CA GLY A 494 -12.75 29.13 -3.54
C GLY A 494 -13.30 29.13 -4.96
N GLY A 495 -14.03 28.09 -5.37
CA GLY A 495 -14.46 27.89 -6.76
C GLY A 495 -13.40 27.16 -7.61
N PRO A 496 -13.47 27.26 -8.96
CA PRO A 496 -12.57 26.57 -9.87
C PRO A 496 -11.08 26.83 -9.58
N THR A 497 -10.29 25.76 -9.49
CA THR A 497 -8.83 25.84 -9.43
C THR A 497 -8.24 26.07 -10.83
N VAL A 498 -8.89 25.52 -11.86
CA VAL A 498 -8.47 25.62 -13.26
C VAL A 498 -8.65 27.05 -13.74
N SER A 499 -7.57 27.68 -14.20
CA SER A 499 -7.59 29.09 -14.60
C SER A 499 -8.40 29.31 -15.89
N PRO A 500 -8.91 30.54 -16.17
CA PRO A 500 -9.63 30.82 -17.41
C PRO A 500 -8.87 30.45 -18.69
N ALA A 501 -7.55 30.63 -18.71
CA ALA A 501 -6.70 30.25 -19.84
C ALA A 501 -6.59 28.72 -20.00
N GLN A 502 -6.52 27.98 -18.88
CA GLN A 502 -6.54 26.52 -18.88
C GLN A 502 -7.91 25.96 -19.26
N LEU A 503 -9.01 26.60 -18.82
CA LEU A 503 -10.36 26.26 -19.25
C LEU A 503 -10.55 26.44 -20.75
N GLU A 504 -9.96 27.49 -21.36
CA GLU A 504 -10.02 27.64 -22.82
C GLU A 504 -9.23 26.56 -23.56
N VAL A 505 -8.09 26.10 -23.02
CA VAL A 505 -7.37 24.94 -23.58
C VAL A 505 -8.22 23.67 -23.53
N LEU A 506 -8.87 23.39 -22.40
CA LEU A 506 -9.78 22.24 -22.27
C LEU A 506 -10.99 22.37 -23.21
N ARG A 507 -11.57 23.58 -23.32
CA ARG A 507 -12.69 23.90 -24.21
C ARG A 507 -12.32 23.71 -25.68
N GLN A 508 -11.15 24.20 -26.10
CA GLN A 508 -10.64 24.12 -27.46
C GLN A 508 -10.45 22.65 -27.88
N TRP A 509 -9.82 21.83 -27.04
CA TRP A 509 -9.69 20.38 -27.30
C TRP A 509 -11.05 19.70 -27.53
N ILE A 510 -12.07 20.04 -26.73
CA ILE A 510 -13.41 19.47 -26.90
C ILE A 510 -14.03 19.94 -28.22
N LEU A 511 -13.94 21.22 -28.55
CA LEU A 511 -14.44 21.79 -29.82
C LEU A 511 -13.77 21.17 -31.05
N ASP A 512 -12.47 20.89 -30.97
CA ASP A 512 -11.68 20.25 -32.02
C ASP A 512 -11.93 18.74 -32.15
N GLY A 513 -12.98 18.21 -31.49
CA GLY A 513 -13.41 16.81 -31.59
C GLY A 513 -12.92 15.89 -30.48
N ALA A 514 -12.21 16.43 -29.48
CA ALA A 514 -11.67 15.70 -28.35
C ALA A 514 -10.72 14.54 -28.74
N GLU A 515 -9.92 14.72 -29.79
CA GLU A 515 -8.99 13.69 -30.28
C GLU A 515 -7.85 13.39 -29.29
N GLY A 516 -7.43 12.12 -29.25
CA GLY A 516 -6.25 11.67 -28.51
C GLY A 516 -4.95 11.75 -29.32
N PRO A 517 -3.78 11.56 -28.68
CA PRO A 517 -2.48 11.56 -29.37
C PRO A 517 -2.46 10.54 -30.51
N PRO A 518 -1.85 10.84 -31.68
CA PRO A 518 -1.96 10.03 -32.90
C PRO A 518 -1.53 8.57 -32.73
#